data_AF-A0AAN8CRE2-F1
#
_entry.id   AF-A0AAN8CRE2-F1
#
_cell.length_a   1.000
_cell.length_b   1.000
_cell.length_c   1.000
_cell.angle_alpha   90.00
_cell.angle_beta   90.00
_cell.angle_gamma   90.00
#
_symmetry.space_group_name_H-M   'P 1'
#
loop_
_entity.id
_entity.type
_entity.pdbx_description
1 polymer ?
#
loop_
_entity_poly.entity_id
_entity_poly.type
_entity_poly.pdbx_seq_one_letter_code
_entity_poly.pdbx_strand_id
1 'polypeptide(L)'
;MIHWIMVGPAKKLETEKRTRVVDRATLTVSQNIMYGFKSSAQKTPENNHEEAETLLIHQAVLASHRNPADAQLMFFSPDTDILVLVTANYDLLLKNTSISMASGVMQIEPLWRALGKERAKALPAFHAFTGADNTGRFSRIGKATWLQIYLKADKDIINALQMLLDEAEVAEGMLSTLASFVCAAYSPKGINIKTIPELRWHLFCKHRAESDKLPPTLGALKQHILRVHVQTRVWAQAAIALQDPQLDPLHNGYFRDSDGMKPTTTEVLPAPKAIIEMKLRKDSDEVKENEETCRKKKQHQRQNRGARDSGVVQPLEDRDSGFSLSDGLGKSKDAHALKSIRNKQSSDVKGSPAVLSRPGFSSPPQGLDLPIVTPKKPIHRVFHTNKEELIEEIKMVREERKQLEWTRQELLRKGKDLLAQNRHRRNQARDSWKKKYFETKKATAPLEENLRNLKQELETFYNKLLHQLQARDNRGKPRRQGRSSIKNELIIQIMTESHEIDNLKRKVEDDKMKLITEIKLRKQAATELRALKAELAQKKSQSSHPGPMSSLRFGSTTRETPQAQQTSI
;
A
#
# COMPACT_ATOMS: atom_id res chain seq x y z
N MET A 1 -20.56 16.60 14.69
CA MET A 1 -20.47 17.40 15.96
C MET A 1 -21.55 18.49 15.92
N ILE A 2 -21.36 19.69 16.48
CA ILE A 2 -22.23 20.85 16.17
C ILE A 2 -21.41 21.82 15.31
N HIS A 3 -21.97 22.23 14.18
CA HIS A 3 -21.31 23.08 13.19
C HIS A 3 -22.24 24.23 12.85
N TRP A 4 -21.69 25.45 12.78
CA TRP A 4 -22.46 26.62 12.38
C TRP A 4 -21.59 27.68 11.72
N ILE A 5 -22.23 28.61 11.03
CA ILE A 5 -21.64 29.85 10.53
C ILE A 5 -22.27 31.05 11.23
N MET A 6 -21.49 32.11 11.40
CA MET A 6 -22.01 33.44 11.72
C MET A 6 -21.59 34.43 10.63
N VAL A 7 -22.50 35.33 10.24
CA VAL A 7 -22.22 36.40 9.28
C VAL A 7 -22.71 37.75 9.83
N GLY A 8 -21.88 38.78 9.74
CA GLY A 8 -22.24 40.14 10.17
C GLY A 8 -21.09 41.15 10.12
N PRO A 9 -21.35 42.41 10.52
CA PRO A 9 -20.31 43.45 10.58
C PRO A 9 -19.33 43.16 11.73
N ALA A 10 -18.03 43.34 11.48
CA ALA A 10 -16.93 42.88 12.35
C ALA A 10 -17.10 43.25 13.85
N LYS A 11 -17.54 44.48 14.14
CA LYS A 11 -17.72 45.00 15.52
C LYS A 11 -18.76 44.22 16.36
N LYS A 12 -19.67 43.43 15.74
CA LYS A 12 -20.63 42.57 16.45
C LYS A 12 -20.04 41.21 16.83
N LEU A 13 -19.22 40.59 15.97
CA LEU A 13 -18.72 39.24 16.24
C LEU A 13 -17.80 39.19 17.47
N GLU A 14 -17.06 40.27 17.77
CA GLU A 14 -16.20 40.33 18.97
C GLU A 14 -16.99 40.42 20.29
N THR A 15 -18.15 41.07 20.29
CA THR A 15 -19.01 41.18 21.48
C THR A 15 -19.81 39.89 21.71
N GLU A 16 -20.27 39.23 20.64
CA GLU A 16 -20.99 37.95 20.73
C GLU A 16 -20.07 36.76 21.08
N LYS A 17 -18.80 36.77 20.63
CA LYS A 17 -17.76 35.84 21.11
C LYS A 17 -17.58 35.85 22.64
N ARG A 18 -17.83 36.99 23.30
CA ARG A 18 -17.50 37.19 24.72
C ARG A 18 -18.62 36.77 25.67
N THR A 19 -19.86 36.72 25.20
CA THR A 19 -21.05 36.36 25.98
C THR A 19 -21.36 34.86 25.90
N ARG A 20 -21.35 34.26 24.71
CA ARG A 20 -21.79 32.86 24.49
C ARG A 20 -20.80 31.78 24.93
N VAL A 21 -19.67 32.13 25.54
CA VAL A 21 -18.78 31.17 26.23
C VAL A 21 -19.43 30.65 27.52
N VAL A 22 -20.41 31.39 28.08
CA VAL A 22 -21.11 31.06 29.32
C VAL A 22 -22.23 30.02 29.10
N ASP A 23 -23.10 30.22 28.10
CA ASP A 23 -24.30 29.40 27.85
C ASP A 23 -24.04 28.10 27.07
N ARG A 24 -23.09 27.29 27.55
CA ARG A 24 -22.56 26.12 26.80
C ARG A 24 -23.40 24.84 26.92
N ALA A 25 -24.65 24.93 27.35
CA ALA A 25 -25.46 23.80 27.83
C ALA A 25 -26.72 23.46 27.01
N THR A 26 -27.15 24.30 26.07
CA THR A 26 -28.51 24.24 25.48
C THR A 26 -28.55 24.34 23.95
N LEU A 27 -27.54 23.77 23.26
CA LEU A 27 -27.52 23.64 21.80
C LEU A 27 -27.62 22.16 21.38
N THR A 28 -28.85 21.67 21.27
CA THR A 28 -29.18 20.37 20.66
C THR A 28 -29.16 20.48 19.12
N VAL A 29 -28.99 19.36 18.42
CA VAL A 29 -28.92 19.29 16.95
C VAL A 29 -30.16 19.91 16.30
N SER A 30 -29.99 21.05 15.62
CA SER A 30 -31.02 21.77 14.85
C SER A 30 -30.36 22.80 13.92
N GLN A 31 -31.03 23.16 12.82
CA GLN A 31 -30.49 23.89 11.65
C GLN A 31 -30.29 25.41 11.89
N ASN A 32 -29.72 25.81 13.02
CA ASN A 32 -29.68 27.20 13.47
C ASN A 32 -28.50 28.01 12.88
N ILE A 33 -28.68 28.53 11.67
CA ILE A 33 -27.84 29.61 11.12
C ILE A 33 -28.14 30.90 11.89
N MET A 34 -27.16 31.48 12.59
CA MET A 34 -27.31 32.81 13.16
C MET A 34 -26.84 33.90 12.19
N TYR A 35 -27.79 34.51 11.51
CA TYR A 35 -27.58 35.77 10.82
C TYR A 35 -27.41 36.90 11.85
N GLY A 36 -26.30 37.65 11.82
CA GLY A 36 -25.99 38.74 12.77
C GLY A 36 -26.85 40.01 12.61
N PHE A 37 -27.93 39.91 11.85
CA PHE A 37 -28.90 40.97 11.55
C PHE A 37 -30.31 40.46 11.87
N LYS A 38 -31.18 41.36 12.37
CA LYS A 38 -32.62 41.06 12.50
C LYS A 38 -33.21 40.89 11.11
N SER A 39 -33.29 39.64 10.64
CA SER A 39 -34.06 39.26 9.46
C SER A 39 -35.26 38.44 9.91
N SER A 40 -36.41 38.72 9.30
CA SER A 40 -37.63 37.90 9.44
C SER A 40 -37.35 36.45 9.04
N ALA A 41 -38.16 35.50 9.53
CA ALA A 41 -38.09 34.09 9.16
C ALA A 41 -38.36 33.88 7.65
N GLN A 42 -37.31 34.01 6.84
CA GLN A 42 -37.32 33.62 5.44
C GLN A 42 -37.18 32.11 5.34
N LYS A 43 -38.01 31.46 4.53
CA LYS A 43 -37.84 30.05 4.17
C LYS A 43 -36.40 29.83 3.68
N THR A 44 -35.71 28.85 4.28
CA THR A 44 -34.48 28.32 3.68
C THR A 44 -34.80 27.77 2.29
N PRO A 45 -33.92 27.96 1.29
CA PRO A 45 -34.10 27.31 0.00
C PRO A 45 -34.18 25.78 0.15
N GLU A 46 -35.06 25.18 -0.64
CA GLU A 46 -35.17 23.74 -0.75
C GLU A 46 -33.85 23.15 -1.27
N ASN A 47 -33.39 22.08 -0.64
CA ASN A 47 -32.08 21.47 -0.88
C ASN A 47 -32.10 19.98 -0.48
N ASN A 48 -31.19 19.19 -1.04
CA ASN A 48 -31.12 17.73 -0.85
C ASN A 48 -29.79 17.24 -0.24
N HIS A 49 -29.06 18.10 0.48
CA HIS A 49 -27.79 17.73 1.11
C HIS A 49 -27.97 16.67 2.21
N GLU A 50 -27.31 15.52 2.05
CA GLU A 50 -27.22 14.49 3.10
C GLU A 50 -26.10 14.79 4.11
N GLU A 51 -24.95 15.29 3.65
CA GLU A 51 -23.83 15.70 4.52
C GLU A 51 -24.03 17.11 5.08
N ALA A 52 -23.98 17.23 6.42
CA ALA A 52 -24.02 18.52 7.12
C ALA A 52 -22.86 19.45 6.73
N GLU A 53 -21.73 18.84 6.37
CA GLU A 53 -20.51 19.48 5.89
C GLU A 53 -20.76 20.21 4.57
N THR A 54 -21.40 19.55 3.60
CA THR A 54 -21.75 20.17 2.31
C THR A 54 -22.85 21.22 2.46
N LEU A 55 -23.87 20.95 3.29
CA LEU A 55 -24.93 21.92 3.59
C LEU A 55 -24.36 23.22 4.18
N LEU A 56 -23.38 23.12 5.09
CA LEU A 56 -22.76 24.29 5.72
C LEU A 56 -22.04 25.18 4.69
N ILE A 57 -21.45 24.59 3.65
CA ILE A 57 -20.79 25.32 2.55
C ILE A 57 -21.83 25.99 1.67
N HIS A 58 -22.88 25.28 1.26
CA HIS A 58 -23.96 25.87 0.46
C HIS A 58 -24.62 27.06 1.17
N GLN A 59 -24.91 26.92 2.47
CA GLN A 59 -25.47 28.01 3.28
C GLN A 59 -24.48 29.19 3.46
N ALA A 60 -23.17 28.93 3.49
CA ALA A 60 -22.16 29.97 3.52
C ALA A 60 -22.01 30.71 2.18
N VAL A 61 -22.17 30.01 1.05
CA VAL A 61 -22.24 30.60 -0.30
C VAL A 61 -23.51 31.45 -0.43
N LEU A 62 -24.67 30.95 0.00
CA LEU A 62 -25.91 31.74 0.06
C LEU A 62 -25.77 33.00 0.94
N ALA A 63 -25.17 32.85 2.13
CA ALA A 63 -24.94 33.97 3.02
C ALA A 63 -23.96 35.00 2.42
N SER A 64 -22.95 34.55 1.66
CA SER A 64 -21.99 35.42 0.99
C SER A 64 -22.62 36.24 -0.14
N HIS A 65 -23.57 35.68 -0.89
CA HIS A 65 -24.35 36.42 -1.89
C HIS A 65 -25.37 37.41 -1.28
N ARG A 66 -25.81 37.17 -0.03
CA ARG A 66 -26.85 37.96 0.65
C ARG A 66 -26.31 39.09 1.55
N ASN A 67 -24.99 39.22 1.68
CA ASN A 67 -24.33 40.20 2.56
C ASN A 67 -23.34 41.08 1.77
N PRO A 68 -23.08 42.32 2.21
CA PRO A 68 -22.12 43.19 1.54
C PRO A 68 -20.68 42.65 1.66
N ALA A 69 -19.82 43.00 0.70
CA ALA A 69 -18.50 42.39 0.53
C ALA A 69 -17.49 42.65 1.67
N ASP A 70 -17.79 43.58 2.58
CA ASP A 70 -17.02 43.86 3.80
C ASP A 70 -17.46 43.01 5.01
N ALA A 71 -18.63 42.36 4.94
CA ALA A 71 -19.14 41.51 6.02
C ALA A 71 -18.18 40.36 6.33
N GLN A 72 -18.09 39.99 7.61
CA GLN A 72 -17.28 38.87 8.08
C GLN A 72 -18.09 37.58 8.06
N LEU A 73 -17.50 36.51 7.51
CA LEU A 73 -18.00 35.14 7.60
C LEU A 73 -17.09 34.33 8.54
N MET A 74 -17.68 33.64 9.52
CA MET A 74 -16.95 32.84 10.50
C MET A 74 -17.58 31.45 10.64
N PHE A 75 -16.83 30.43 10.20
CA PHE A 75 -17.17 29.03 10.41
C PHE A 75 -16.74 28.57 11.81
N PHE A 76 -17.57 27.78 12.47
CA PHE A 76 -17.25 27.12 13.73
C PHE A 76 -17.29 25.61 13.51
N SER A 77 -16.11 25.01 13.35
CA SER A 77 -15.94 23.57 13.27
C SER A 77 -14.51 23.19 13.66
N PRO A 78 -14.31 22.16 14.51
CA PRO A 78 -12.99 21.58 14.73
C PRO A 78 -12.50 20.73 13.54
N ASP A 79 -13.39 20.36 12.61
CA ASP A 79 -13.14 19.31 11.64
C ASP A 79 -12.38 19.80 10.41
N THR A 80 -11.46 18.95 9.95
CA THR A 80 -10.55 19.27 8.83
C THR A 80 -11.31 19.35 7.50
N ASP A 81 -12.39 18.60 7.37
CA ASP A 81 -13.17 18.47 6.14
C ASP A 81 -13.89 19.79 5.83
N ILE A 82 -14.40 20.50 6.85
CA ILE A 82 -14.87 21.88 6.73
C ILE A 82 -13.73 22.82 6.28
N LEU A 83 -12.55 22.76 6.91
CA LEU A 83 -11.41 23.59 6.48
C LEU A 83 -11.07 23.36 4.99
N VAL A 84 -11.06 22.09 4.56
CA VAL A 84 -10.78 21.70 3.17
C VAL A 84 -11.84 22.24 2.21
N LEU A 85 -13.13 22.04 2.52
CA LEU A 85 -14.23 22.50 1.67
C LEU A 85 -14.34 24.03 1.62
N VAL A 86 -14.15 24.73 2.74
CA VAL A 86 -14.14 26.21 2.80
C VAL A 86 -12.97 26.78 2.01
N THR A 87 -11.80 26.13 2.06
CA THR A 87 -10.64 26.54 1.25
C THR A 87 -10.89 26.28 -0.24
N ALA A 88 -11.51 25.15 -0.61
CA ALA A 88 -11.83 24.84 -2.01
C ALA A 88 -12.86 25.79 -2.61
N ASN A 89 -13.86 26.20 -1.84
CA ASN A 89 -14.96 27.06 -2.27
C ASN A 89 -14.72 28.56 -2.00
N TYR A 90 -13.53 28.99 -1.56
CA TYR A 90 -13.26 30.37 -1.14
C TYR A 90 -13.57 31.43 -2.22
N ASP A 91 -13.44 31.11 -3.51
CA ASP A 91 -13.85 31.97 -4.64
C ASP A 91 -15.35 32.34 -4.63
N LEU A 92 -16.18 31.58 -3.93
CA LEU A 92 -17.65 31.75 -3.82
C LEU A 92 -18.07 32.37 -2.47
N LEU A 93 -17.10 32.76 -1.63
CA LEU A 93 -17.33 33.24 -0.26
C LEU A 93 -16.89 34.70 -0.08
N LEU A 94 -17.36 35.33 1.01
CA LEU A 94 -16.91 36.66 1.41
C LEU A 94 -15.39 36.69 1.62
N LYS A 95 -14.72 37.77 1.21
CA LYS A 95 -13.25 37.89 1.35
C LYS A 95 -12.79 37.72 2.80
N ASN A 96 -13.55 38.30 3.72
CA ASN A 96 -13.36 38.24 5.17
C ASN A 96 -13.85 36.89 5.78
N THR A 97 -13.50 35.76 5.16
CA THR A 97 -13.85 34.41 5.63
C THR A 97 -12.79 33.83 6.55
N SER A 98 -13.25 33.34 7.70
CA SER A 98 -12.43 32.75 8.76
C SER A 98 -13.05 31.47 9.32
N ILE A 99 -12.23 30.62 9.95
CA ILE A 99 -12.65 29.40 10.63
C ILE A 99 -12.10 29.35 12.06
N SER A 100 -12.93 28.95 13.02
CA SER A 100 -12.57 28.74 14.42
C SER A 100 -12.35 27.24 14.69
N MET A 101 -11.10 26.83 14.81
CA MET A 101 -10.67 25.47 15.12
C MET A 101 -10.13 25.36 16.55
N ALA A 102 -9.76 24.15 17.00
CA ALA A 102 -9.18 23.93 18.34
C ALA A 102 -7.85 24.67 18.58
N SER A 103 -7.13 25.04 17.53
CA SER A 103 -5.89 25.83 17.55
C SER A 103 -6.13 27.36 17.58
N GLY A 104 -7.38 27.82 17.47
CA GLY A 104 -7.76 29.24 17.38
C GLY A 104 -8.49 29.60 16.09
N VAL A 105 -8.62 30.90 15.82
CA VAL A 105 -9.27 31.42 14.61
C VAL A 105 -8.24 31.67 13.52
N MET A 106 -8.49 31.14 12.32
CA MET A 106 -7.65 31.28 11.13
C MET A 106 -8.41 31.99 10.01
N GLN A 107 -7.74 32.91 9.30
CA GLN A 107 -8.27 33.49 8.05
C GLN A 107 -8.02 32.53 6.88
N ILE A 108 -8.98 32.37 5.98
CA ILE A 108 -8.88 31.45 4.85
C ILE A 108 -8.09 32.07 3.69
N GLU A 109 -8.17 33.39 3.49
CA GLU A 109 -7.53 34.06 2.36
C GLU A 109 -6.02 33.78 2.22
N PRO A 110 -5.18 33.86 3.28
CA PRO A 110 -3.75 33.60 3.13
C PRO A 110 -3.43 32.15 2.73
N LEU A 111 -4.23 31.19 3.20
CA LEU A 111 -4.11 29.78 2.85
C LEU A 111 -4.51 29.54 1.39
N TRP A 112 -5.64 30.10 0.95
CA TRP A 112 -6.09 30.00 -0.44
C TRP A 112 -5.09 30.66 -1.41
N ARG A 113 -4.63 31.88 -1.11
CA ARG A 113 -3.60 32.58 -1.90
C ARG A 113 -2.29 31.80 -1.99
N ALA A 114 -1.88 31.11 -0.92
CA ALA A 114 -0.65 30.31 -0.90
C ALA A 114 -0.77 28.96 -1.66
N LEU A 115 -1.97 28.38 -1.73
CA LEU A 115 -2.23 27.18 -2.55
C LEU A 115 -2.39 27.51 -4.04
N GLY A 116 -3.09 28.60 -4.34
CA GLY A 116 -3.54 28.97 -5.68
C GLY A 116 -4.77 28.17 -6.13
N LYS A 117 -5.60 28.79 -6.99
CA LYS A 117 -6.93 28.28 -7.40
C LYS A 117 -6.95 26.81 -7.86
N GLU A 118 -5.99 26.39 -8.69
CA GLU A 118 -5.88 25.00 -9.17
C GLU A 118 -5.73 23.98 -8.03
N ARG A 119 -4.92 24.31 -7.00
CA ARG A 119 -4.71 23.43 -5.82
C ARG A 119 -5.76 23.63 -4.73
N ALA A 120 -6.46 24.76 -4.71
CA ALA A 120 -7.63 24.94 -3.86
C ALA A 120 -8.79 24.05 -4.35
N LYS A 121 -9.14 24.08 -5.65
CA LYS A 121 -10.19 23.20 -6.23
C LYS A 121 -9.86 21.71 -6.04
N ALA A 122 -8.60 21.31 -6.23
CA ALA A 122 -8.18 19.92 -6.05
C ALA A 122 -8.06 19.47 -4.57
N LEU A 123 -8.20 20.37 -3.59
CA LEU A 123 -7.97 20.07 -2.17
C LEU A 123 -8.93 19.02 -1.56
N PRO A 124 -10.24 18.99 -1.88
CA PRO A 124 -11.15 17.95 -1.39
C PRO A 124 -10.74 16.56 -1.89
N ALA A 125 -10.37 16.46 -3.17
CA ALA A 125 -9.86 15.21 -3.74
C ALA A 125 -8.52 14.80 -3.14
N PHE A 126 -7.58 15.73 -2.93
CA PHE A 126 -6.35 15.43 -2.20
C PHE A 126 -6.61 14.93 -0.77
N HIS A 127 -7.55 15.54 -0.05
CA HIS A 127 -7.87 15.15 1.33
C HIS A 127 -8.52 13.77 1.38
N ALA A 128 -9.57 13.53 0.58
CA ALA A 128 -10.22 12.24 0.44
C ALA A 128 -9.22 11.15 -0.02
N PHE A 129 -8.41 11.43 -1.05
CA PHE A 129 -7.39 10.50 -1.57
C PHE A 129 -6.41 10.06 -0.50
N THR A 130 -5.92 10.99 0.31
CA THR A 130 -4.90 10.72 1.34
C THR A 130 -5.45 10.17 2.65
N GLY A 131 -6.76 9.90 2.70
CA GLY A 131 -7.50 9.37 3.84
C GLY A 131 -8.33 10.46 4.52
N ALA A 132 -9.60 10.57 4.13
CA ALA A 132 -10.67 11.05 4.99
C ALA A 132 -11.22 9.86 5.79
N ASP A 133 -12.25 10.08 6.60
CA ASP A 133 -12.75 9.07 7.56
C ASP A 133 -13.32 7.81 6.89
N ASN A 134 -13.84 7.91 5.66
CA ASN A 134 -14.47 6.80 4.93
C ASN A 134 -13.64 6.21 3.77
N THR A 135 -12.63 6.91 3.25
CA THR A 135 -11.79 6.42 2.13
C THR A 135 -10.66 5.50 2.59
N GLY A 136 -10.11 5.74 3.79
CA GLY A 136 -9.00 5.00 4.38
C GLY A 136 -7.61 5.59 4.07
N ARG A 137 -6.62 5.30 4.93
CA ARG A 137 -5.28 5.92 4.86
C ARG A 137 -4.21 5.04 4.22
N PHE A 138 -3.28 5.68 3.52
CA PHE A 138 -2.05 5.04 3.04
C PHE A 138 -1.12 4.62 4.20
N SER A 139 -0.63 3.38 4.17
CA SER A 139 0.23 2.85 5.23
C SER A 139 1.58 3.58 5.30
N ARG A 140 2.00 3.96 6.52
CA ARG A 140 3.27 4.64 6.85
C ARG A 140 3.49 6.05 6.27
N ILE A 141 2.57 6.62 5.48
CA ILE A 141 2.65 8.00 4.98
C ILE A 141 1.67 8.89 5.74
N GLY A 142 2.13 9.99 6.33
CA GLY A 142 1.30 10.95 7.08
C GLY A 142 0.80 12.11 6.21
N LYS A 143 -0.30 12.77 6.62
CA LYS A 143 -0.88 13.95 5.93
C LYS A 143 0.15 15.07 5.67
N ALA A 144 1.07 15.32 6.61
CA ALA A 144 2.14 16.31 6.42
C ALA A 144 3.11 15.93 5.30
N THR A 145 3.47 14.65 5.17
CA THR A 145 4.28 14.13 4.05
C THR A 145 3.53 14.27 2.73
N TRP A 146 2.25 13.86 2.71
CA TRP A 146 1.36 14.00 1.57
C TRP A 146 1.24 15.44 1.08
N LEU A 147 1.08 16.41 2.00
CA LEU A 147 0.99 17.82 1.66
C LEU A 147 2.30 18.35 1.04
N GLN A 148 3.46 17.93 1.55
CA GLN A 148 4.77 18.29 0.95
C GLN A 148 4.97 17.72 -0.46
N ILE A 149 4.33 16.60 -0.80
CA ILE A 149 4.36 16.01 -2.15
C ILE A 149 3.36 16.75 -3.05
N TYR A 150 2.14 17.01 -2.56
CA TYR A 150 1.07 17.73 -3.25
C TYR A 150 1.45 19.16 -3.67
N LEU A 151 2.09 19.91 -2.77
CA LEU A 151 2.62 21.25 -3.06
C LEU A 151 3.73 21.24 -4.13
N LYS A 152 4.34 20.07 -4.39
CA LYS A 152 5.36 19.85 -5.42
C LYS A 152 4.85 19.05 -6.63
N ALA A 153 3.57 18.68 -6.64
CA ALA A 153 2.97 17.91 -7.71
C ALA A 153 2.90 18.73 -9.00
N ASP A 154 3.13 18.04 -10.12
CA ASP A 154 2.96 18.58 -11.47
C ASP A 154 1.48 18.83 -11.79
N LYS A 155 1.21 19.56 -12.88
CA LYS A 155 -0.16 19.90 -13.28
C LYS A 155 -0.99 18.66 -13.60
N ASP A 156 -0.38 17.61 -14.13
CA ASP A 156 -1.07 16.36 -14.49
C ASP A 156 -1.69 15.71 -13.25
N ILE A 157 -0.96 15.65 -12.13
CA ILE A 157 -1.48 15.15 -10.85
C ILE A 157 -2.57 16.06 -10.28
N ILE A 158 -2.43 17.39 -10.37
CA ILE A 158 -3.49 18.31 -9.91
C ILE A 158 -4.76 18.18 -10.76
N ASN A 159 -4.62 18.05 -12.08
CA ASN A 159 -5.74 17.84 -13.00
C ASN A 159 -6.42 16.48 -12.75
N ALA A 160 -5.64 15.40 -12.58
CA ALA A 160 -6.18 14.08 -12.24
C ALA A 160 -6.87 14.05 -10.86
N LEU A 161 -6.50 14.93 -9.92
CA LEU A 161 -7.25 15.12 -8.69
C LEU A 161 -8.53 15.95 -8.91
N GLN A 162 -8.53 16.96 -9.80
CA GLN A 162 -9.76 17.70 -10.15
C GLN A 162 -10.78 16.84 -10.91
N MET A 163 -10.33 15.97 -11.81
CA MET A 163 -11.20 15.06 -12.56
C MET A 163 -12.03 14.14 -11.64
N LEU A 164 -11.54 13.80 -10.44
CA LEU A 164 -12.33 13.05 -9.46
C LEU A 164 -13.57 13.82 -8.94
N LEU A 165 -13.57 15.16 -9.00
CA LEU A 165 -14.73 15.99 -8.67
C LEU A 165 -15.72 16.12 -9.84
N ASP A 166 -15.22 16.18 -11.08
CA ASP A 166 -16.00 16.63 -12.24
C ASP A 166 -16.45 15.50 -13.19
N GLU A 167 -15.66 14.41 -13.32
CA GLU A 167 -15.93 13.29 -14.24
C GLU A 167 -16.97 12.30 -13.71
N ALA A 168 -17.56 11.50 -14.59
CA ALA A 168 -18.53 10.46 -14.24
C ALA A 168 -17.90 9.08 -13.93
N GLU A 169 -16.69 8.80 -14.44
CA GLU A 169 -16.00 7.51 -14.27
C GLU A 169 -14.48 7.66 -14.06
N VAL A 170 -13.87 6.67 -13.41
CA VAL A 170 -12.40 6.60 -13.21
C VAL A 170 -11.70 6.05 -14.46
N ALA A 171 -11.37 6.94 -15.39
CA ALA A 171 -10.58 6.61 -16.58
C ALA A 171 -9.17 6.07 -16.26
N GLU A 172 -8.66 5.13 -17.07
CA GLU A 172 -7.36 4.47 -16.86
C GLU A 172 -6.17 5.47 -16.88
N GLY A 173 -6.28 6.56 -17.65
CA GLY A 173 -5.30 7.64 -17.65
C GLY A 173 -5.19 8.35 -16.28
N MET A 174 -6.35 8.63 -15.65
CA MET A 174 -6.42 9.20 -14.30
C MET A 174 -5.86 8.22 -13.26
N LEU A 175 -6.22 6.93 -13.36
CA LEU A 175 -5.66 5.87 -12.51
C LEU A 175 -4.12 5.80 -12.62
N SER A 176 -3.57 5.88 -13.83
CA SER A 176 -2.12 5.88 -14.08
C SER A 176 -1.42 7.10 -13.47
N THR A 177 -1.96 8.30 -13.66
CA THR A 177 -1.40 9.54 -13.10
C THR A 177 -1.44 9.53 -11.57
N LEU A 178 -2.56 9.12 -10.96
CA LEU A 178 -2.70 8.98 -9.51
C LEU A 178 -1.80 7.86 -8.94
N ALA A 179 -1.58 6.77 -9.68
CA ALA A 179 -0.58 5.76 -9.33
C ALA A 179 0.84 6.33 -9.31
N SER A 180 1.17 7.27 -10.21
CA SER A 180 2.47 7.95 -10.19
C SER A 180 2.63 8.90 -9.00
N PHE A 181 1.54 9.54 -8.53
CA PHE A 181 1.52 10.33 -7.30
C PHE A 181 1.74 9.47 -6.04
N VAL A 182 1.14 8.28 -5.96
CA VAL A 182 1.45 7.30 -4.91
C VAL A 182 2.90 6.84 -4.99
N CYS A 183 3.44 6.63 -6.19
CA CYS A 183 4.85 6.30 -6.34
C CYS A 183 5.79 7.41 -5.86
N ALA A 184 5.45 8.69 -6.06
CA ALA A 184 6.21 9.81 -5.50
C ALA A 184 6.20 9.80 -3.96
N ALA A 185 5.11 9.34 -3.33
CA ALA A 185 4.99 9.26 -1.87
C ALA A 185 5.79 8.13 -1.21
N TYR A 186 5.97 7.00 -1.91
CA TYR A 186 6.72 5.83 -1.41
C TYR A 186 8.15 5.72 -1.96
N SER A 187 8.54 6.57 -2.92
CA SER A 187 9.89 6.58 -3.48
C SER A 187 10.95 7.08 -2.47
N PRO A 188 12.07 6.34 -2.27
CA PRO A 188 13.20 6.85 -1.51
C PRO A 188 13.82 8.10 -2.17
N LYS A 189 14.49 8.96 -1.37
CA LYS A 189 15.15 10.17 -1.88
C LYS A 189 16.12 9.83 -3.03
N GLY A 190 16.00 10.55 -4.14
CA GLY A 190 16.82 10.36 -5.35
C GLY A 190 16.33 9.26 -6.29
N ILE A 191 15.25 8.53 -5.95
CA ILE A 191 14.67 7.49 -6.81
C ILE A 191 13.40 8.02 -7.48
N ASN A 192 13.31 7.87 -8.80
CA ASN A 192 12.15 8.25 -9.60
C ASN A 192 11.65 7.02 -10.38
N ILE A 193 10.71 6.29 -9.78
CA ILE A 193 10.00 5.18 -10.42
C ILE A 193 8.52 5.57 -10.45
N LYS A 194 7.93 5.73 -11.64
CA LYS A 194 6.53 6.18 -11.76
C LYS A 194 5.47 5.06 -11.69
N THR A 195 5.84 3.77 -11.80
CA THR A 195 4.86 2.67 -11.79
C THR A 195 4.83 1.89 -10.47
N ILE A 196 3.62 1.58 -9.99
CA ILE A 196 3.39 0.85 -8.73
C ILE A 196 4.06 -0.54 -8.71
N PRO A 197 3.99 -1.37 -9.78
CA PRO A 197 4.66 -2.67 -9.79
C PRO A 197 6.19 -2.57 -9.70
N GLU A 198 6.82 -1.67 -10.47
CA GLU A 198 8.28 -1.47 -10.43
C GLU A 198 8.73 -0.94 -9.05
N LEU A 199 7.99 0.01 -8.45
CA LEU A 199 8.36 0.56 -7.14
C LEU A 199 8.19 -0.48 -6.02
N ARG A 200 7.11 -1.27 -6.03
CA ARG A 200 6.94 -2.38 -5.08
C ARG A 200 8.07 -3.40 -5.18
N TRP A 201 8.45 -3.78 -6.41
CA TRP A 201 9.58 -4.68 -6.66
C TRP A 201 10.91 -4.08 -6.18
N HIS A 202 11.16 -2.81 -6.48
CA HIS A 202 12.37 -2.10 -6.07
C HIS A 202 12.48 -2.04 -4.53
N LEU A 203 11.44 -1.59 -3.84
CA LEU A 203 11.40 -1.49 -2.37
C LEU A 203 11.58 -2.86 -1.71
N PHE A 204 10.94 -3.90 -2.24
CA PHE A 204 11.09 -5.28 -1.75
C PHE A 204 12.52 -5.81 -1.94
N CYS A 205 13.10 -5.69 -3.13
CA CYS A 205 14.42 -6.27 -3.44
C CYS A 205 15.60 -5.47 -2.91
N LYS A 206 15.59 -4.13 -3.04
CA LYS A 206 16.71 -3.25 -2.67
C LYS A 206 16.63 -2.81 -1.21
N HIS A 207 15.45 -2.33 -0.77
CA HIS A 207 15.27 -1.81 0.58
C HIS A 207 14.82 -2.87 1.60
N ARG A 208 14.52 -4.10 1.16
CA ARG A 208 13.95 -5.19 1.99
C ARG A 208 12.70 -4.74 2.73
N ALA A 209 11.88 -3.90 2.07
CA ALA A 209 10.70 -3.30 2.66
C ALA A 209 9.69 -4.36 3.11
N GLU A 210 9.13 -4.13 4.29
CA GLU A 210 8.07 -4.95 4.86
C GLU A 210 6.72 -4.56 4.24
N SER A 211 5.71 -5.43 4.33
CA SER A 211 4.45 -5.27 3.58
C SER A 211 3.69 -3.97 3.90
N ASP A 212 3.88 -3.42 5.10
CA ASP A 212 3.33 -2.14 5.56
C ASP A 212 4.09 -0.90 5.02
N LYS A 213 5.28 -1.10 4.42
CA LYS A 213 6.16 -0.04 3.86
C LYS A 213 6.15 -0.04 2.33
N LEU A 214 5.39 -0.93 1.70
CA LEU A 214 5.13 -0.91 0.27
C LEU A 214 3.90 -0.04 -0.04
N PRO A 215 3.86 0.68 -1.18
CA PRO A 215 2.61 1.25 -1.68
C PRO A 215 1.60 0.11 -1.98
N PRO A 216 0.28 0.38 -2.03
CA PRO A 216 -0.73 -0.61 -2.36
C PRO A 216 -0.48 -1.31 -3.71
N THR A 217 -1.10 -2.47 -3.94
CA THR A 217 -1.15 -3.06 -5.29
C THR A 217 -2.00 -2.18 -6.21
N LEU A 218 -1.81 -2.28 -7.53
CA LEU A 218 -2.61 -1.50 -8.48
C LEU A 218 -4.12 -1.81 -8.35
N GLY A 219 -4.48 -3.07 -8.09
CA GLY A 219 -5.86 -3.47 -7.81
C GLY A 219 -6.44 -2.83 -6.55
N ALA A 220 -5.69 -2.81 -5.44
CA ALA A 220 -6.11 -2.12 -4.22
C ALA A 220 -6.17 -0.59 -4.40
N LEU A 221 -5.28 -0.02 -5.22
CA LEU A 221 -5.27 1.40 -5.52
C LEU A 221 -6.44 1.83 -6.42
N LYS A 222 -6.82 1.03 -7.43
CA LYS A 222 -8.03 1.28 -8.23
C LYS A 222 -9.27 1.32 -7.33
N GLN A 223 -9.42 0.31 -6.48
CA GLN A 223 -10.53 0.22 -5.53
C GLN A 223 -10.53 1.37 -4.51
N HIS A 224 -9.35 1.85 -4.10
CA HIS A 224 -9.21 3.06 -3.29
C HIS A 224 -9.68 4.32 -4.04
N ILE A 225 -9.23 4.50 -5.28
CA ILE A 225 -9.59 5.67 -6.11
C ILE A 225 -11.08 5.71 -6.42
N LEU A 226 -11.73 4.56 -6.65
CA LEU A 226 -13.18 4.49 -6.84
C LEU A 226 -13.95 5.01 -5.61
N ARG A 227 -13.57 4.62 -4.39
CA ARG A 227 -14.21 5.16 -3.16
C ARG A 227 -13.94 6.65 -2.95
N VAL A 228 -12.73 7.09 -3.29
CA VAL A 228 -12.37 8.52 -3.27
C VAL A 228 -13.24 9.30 -4.27
N HIS A 229 -13.52 8.73 -5.44
CA HIS A 229 -14.39 9.32 -6.46
C HIS A 229 -15.82 9.56 -5.92
N VAL A 230 -16.43 8.57 -5.24
CA VAL A 230 -17.74 8.75 -4.57
C VAL A 230 -17.72 9.96 -3.64
N GLN A 231 -16.75 10.03 -2.72
CA GLN A 231 -16.68 11.13 -1.75
C GLN A 231 -16.43 12.49 -2.41
N THR A 232 -15.64 12.51 -3.48
CA THR A 232 -15.32 13.75 -4.20
C THR A 232 -16.46 14.25 -5.07
N ARG A 233 -17.36 13.37 -5.55
CA ARG A 233 -18.62 13.75 -6.19
C ARG A 233 -19.63 14.38 -5.22
N VAL A 234 -19.67 13.94 -3.96
CA VAL A 234 -20.46 14.61 -2.90
C VAL A 234 -19.90 16.01 -2.62
N TRP A 235 -18.58 16.10 -2.44
CA TRP A 235 -17.88 17.34 -2.09
C TRP A 235 -17.75 18.37 -3.23
N ALA A 236 -17.73 17.93 -4.49
CA ALA A 236 -17.79 18.82 -5.66
C ALA A 236 -19.06 19.68 -5.68
N GLN A 237 -20.14 19.12 -5.16
CA GLN A 237 -21.48 19.70 -5.19
C GLN A 237 -21.80 20.50 -3.91
N ALA A 238 -20.80 20.80 -3.08
CA ALA A 238 -20.99 21.46 -1.79
C ALA A 238 -21.53 22.91 -1.88
N ALA A 239 -21.53 23.54 -3.06
CA ALA A 239 -22.15 24.84 -3.28
C ALA A 239 -23.58 24.75 -3.86
N ILE A 240 -24.03 23.57 -4.31
CA ILE A 240 -25.24 23.37 -5.12
C ILE A 240 -26.39 22.89 -4.22
N ALA A 241 -27.54 23.60 -4.24
CA ALA A 241 -28.70 23.28 -3.40
C ALA A 241 -29.33 21.92 -3.73
N LEU A 242 -29.47 21.64 -5.03
CA LEU A 242 -30.00 20.38 -5.57
C LEU A 242 -28.83 19.65 -6.24
N GLN A 243 -28.20 18.77 -5.48
CA GLN A 243 -27.13 17.90 -5.93
C GLN A 243 -27.67 16.83 -6.90
N ASP A 244 -26.91 16.54 -7.95
CA ASP A 244 -27.10 15.40 -8.84
C ASP A 244 -27.02 14.08 -8.06
N PRO A 245 -27.67 13.00 -8.55
CA PRO A 245 -27.57 11.67 -7.95
C PRO A 245 -26.12 11.23 -7.75
N GLN A 246 -25.80 10.79 -6.54
CA GLN A 246 -24.45 10.34 -6.19
C GLN A 246 -24.10 9.02 -6.90
N LEU A 247 -22.80 8.80 -7.16
CA LEU A 247 -22.31 7.56 -7.77
C LEU A 247 -22.64 6.35 -6.90
N ASP A 248 -23.16 5.27 -7.51
CA ASP A 248 -23.44 4.03 -6.78
C ASP A 248 -22.15 3.46 -6.16
N PRO A 249 -22.07 3.36 -4.81
CA PRO A 249 -20.92 2.79 -4.13
C PRO A 249 -20.63 1.33 -4.52
N LEU A 250 -21.65 0.55 -4.91
CA LEU A 250 -21.50 -0.86 -5.31
C LEU A 250 -20.73 -1.02 -6.64
N HIS A 251 -20.83 -0.02 -7.52
CA HIS A 251 -19.98 0.06 -8.71
C HIS A 251 -18.67 0.80 -8.46
N ASN A 252 -18.57 1.56 -7.36
CA ASN A 252 -17.43 2.42 -7.02
C ASN A 252 -16.67 1.98 -5.75
N GLY A 253 -16.36 0.69 -5.66
CA GLY A 253 -15.36 0.16 -4.72
C GLY A 253 -15.87 -0.16 -3.32
N TYR A 254 -17.18 -0.36 -3.17
CA TYR A 254 -17.81 -1.05 -2.06
C TYR A 254 -18.53 -2.32 -2.55
N PHE A 255 -18.92 -3.17 -1.61
CA PHE A 255 -19.85 -4.29 -1.80
C PHE A 255 -20.83 -4.34 -0.63
N ARG A 256 -21.93 -5.08 -0.77
CA ARG A 256 -22.91 -5.31 0.31
C ARG A 256 -22.82 -6.76 0.81
N ASP A 257 -22.83 -6.94 2.12
CA ASP A 257 -23.01 -8.24 2.78
C ASP A 257 -24.04 -8.15 3.93
N SER A 258 -24.09 -9.17 4.79
CA SER A 258 -25.03 -9.26 5.92
C SER A 258 -24.98 -8.09 6.89
N ASP A 259 -23.81 -7.44 7.01
CA ASP A 259 -23.56 -6.42 8.04
C ASP A 259 -23.64 -5.00 7.44
N GLY A 260 -24.10 -4.88 6.19
CA GLY A 260 -24.24 -3.61 5.46
C GLY A 260 -23.23 -3.46 4.32
N MET A 261 -22.71 -2.25 4.14
CA MET A 261 -21.85 -1.88 3.01
C MET A 261 -20.39 -1.78 3.43
N LYS A 262 -19.50 -2.50 2.76
CA LYS A 262 -18.08 -2.65 3.11
C LYS A 262 -17.16 -2.33 1.94
N PRO A 263 -15.96 -1.77 2.19
CA PRO A 263 -15.04 -1.36 1.12
C PRO A 263 -14.36 -2.56 0.45
N THR A 264 -14.39 -2.61 -0.88
CA THR A 264 -13.67 -3.60 -1.69
C THR A 264 -12.17 -3.37 -1.56
N THR A 265 -11.44 -4.37 -1.07
CA THR A 265 -10.01 -4.20 -0.74
C THR A 265 -9.08 -4.41 -1.93
N THR A 266 -9.38 -5.37 -2.81
CA THR A 266 -8.72 -5.64 -4.09
C THR A 266 -9.49 -6.70 -4.86
N GLU A 267 -9.71 -6.51 -6.17
CA GLU A 267 -10.20 -7.57 -7.07
C GLU A 267 -9.06 -8.49 -7.56
N VAL A 268 -7.82 -7.99 -7.48
CA VAL A 268 -6.62 -8.74 -7.88
C VAL A 268 -6.22 -9.68 -6.75
N LEU A 269 -6.06 -10.96 -7.09
CA LEU A 269 -5.62 -12.02 -6.19
C LEU A 269 -4.25 -11.69 -5.53
N PRO A 270 -4.02 -12.13 -4.27
CA PRO A 270 -2.81 -11.79 -3.52
C PRO A 270 -1.52 -12.40 -4.11
N ALA A 271 -1.65 -13.41 -4.98
CA ALA A 271 -0.60 -13.98 -5.81
C ALA A 271 -1.23 -14.57 -7.10
N PRO A 272 -0.44 -14.84 -8.16
CA PRO A 272 -0.92 -15.62 -9.31
C PRO A 272 -1.57 -16.95 -8.88
N LYS A 273 -2.68 -17.33 -9.54
CA LYS A 273 -3.50 -18.51 -9.21
C LYS A 273 -2.65 -19.77 -8.92
N ALA A 274 -1.73 -20.11 -9.83
CA ALA A 274 -0.82 -21.25 -9.68
C ALA A 274 0.01 -21.24 -8.37
N ILE A 275 0.39 -20.07 -7.83
CA ILE A 275 1.14 -19.98 -6.56
C ILE A 275 0.22 -20.21 -5.36
N ILE A 276 -1.04 -19.77 -5.43
CA ILE A 276 -2.06 -20.04 -4.41
C ILE A 276 -2.39 -21.54 -4.42
N GLU A 277 -2.62 -22.12 -5.58
CA GLU A 277 -2.90 -23.55 -5.78
C GLU A 277 -1.72 -24.44 -5.35
N MET A 278 -0.48 -24.06 -5.69
CA MET A 278 0.73 -24.76 -5.20
C MET A 278 0.83 -24.78 -3.68
N LYS A 279 0.34 -23.73 -3.01
CA LYS A 279 0.32 -23.71 -1.55
C LYS A 279 -0.80 -24.59 -0.99
N LEU A 280 -2.03 -24.46 -1.51
CA LEU A 280 -3.16 -25.30 -1.10
C LEU A 280 -2.87 -26.80 -1.30
N ARG A 281 -2.18 -27.19 -2.38
CA ARG A 281 -1.71 -28.56 -2.58
C ARG A 281 -0.71 -28.99 -1.51
N LYS A 282 0.31 -28.18 -1.20
CA LYS A 282 1.25 -28.48 -0.11
C LYS A 282 0.58 -28.61 1.25
N ASP A 283 -0.28 -27.68 1.60
CA ASP A 283 -1.03 -27.71 2.86
C ASP A 283 -1.92 -28.99 2.92
N SER A 284 -2.41 -29.48 1.78
CA SER A 284 -3.14 -30.77 1.66
C SER A 284 -2.25 -32.02 1.70
N ASP A 285 -1.04 -31.95 1.15
CA ASP A 285 -0.11 -33.08 1.06
C ASP A 285 0.67 -33.28 2.38
N GLU A 286 1.02 -32.18 3.07
CA GLU A 286 1.54 -32.24 4.45
C GLU A 286 0.50 -32.87 5.41
N VAL A 287 -0.81 -32.64 5.21
CA VAL A 287 -1.86 -33.32 5.99
C VAL A 287 -1.88 -34.83 5.74
N LYS A 288 -1.75 -35.28 4.48
CA LYS A 288 -1.69 -36.72 4.14
C LYS A 288 -0.44 -37.39 4.70
N GLU A 289 0.72 -36.75 4.63
CA GLU A 289 1.98 -37.30 5.15
C GLU A 289 1.95 -37.43 6.69
N ASN A 290 1.27 -36.50 7.38
CA ASN A 290 1.00 -36.61 8.81
C ASN A 290 -0.02 -37.71 9.16
N GLU A 291 -1.08 -37.90 8.35
CA GLU A 291 -1.98 -39.05 8.50
C GLU A 291 -1.24 -40.38 8.32
N GLU A 292 -0.42 -40.51 7.27
CA GLU A 292 0.26 -41.76 6.94
C GLU A 292 1.32 -42.12 7.98
N THR A 293 2.07 -41.14 8.49
CA THR A 293 3.00 -41.36 9.62
C THR A 293 2.25 -41.68 10.93
N CYS A 294 1.05 -41.14 11.16
CA CYS A 294 0.20 -41.57 12.27
C CYS A 294 -0.25 -43.04 12.13
N ARG A 295 -0.68 -43.46 10.94
CA ARG A 295 -1.06 -44.85 10.63
C ARG A 295 0.12 -45.81 10.83
N LYS A 296 1.30 -45.47 10.30
CA LYS A 296 2.54 -46.25 10.47
C LYS A 296 2.95 -46.42 11.93
N LYS A 297 2.82 -45.38 12.77
CA LYS A 297 3.06 -45.44 14.22
C LYS A 297 2.08 -46.38 14.93
N LYS A 298 0.77 -46.28 14.63
CA LYS A 298 -0.25 -47.19 15.20
C LYS A 298 -0.02 -48.66 14.82
N GLN A 299 0.51 -48.93 13.63
CA GLN A 299 0.82 -50.29 13.18
C GLN A 299 2.02 -50.90 13.94
N HIS A 300 3.11 -50.16 14.12
CA HIS A 300 4.25 -50.58 14.95
C HIS A 300 3.82 -50.83 16.41
N GLN A 301 2.99 -49.96 16.96
CA GLN A 301 2.52 -50.08 18.35
C GLN A 301 1.56 -51.27 18.59
N ARG A 302 0.94 -51.82 17.53
CA ARG A 302 0.21 -53.09 17.58
C ARG A 302 1.17 -54.29 17.54
N GLN A 303 2.17 -54.28 16.67
CA GLN A 303 3.15 -55.38 16.58
C GLN A 303 3.95 -55.55 17.88
N ASN A 304 4.36 -54.45 18.51
CA ASN A 304 5.15 -54.48 19.75
C ASN A 304 4.36 -54.87 21.03
N ARG A 305 3.06 -55.21 20.93
CA ARG A 305 2.27 -55.76 22.04
C ARG A 305 2.04 -57.28 21.95
N GLY A 306 2.50 -57.94 20.88
CA GLY A 306 2.29 -59.37 20.65
C GLY A 306 3.35 -60.30 21.24
N ALA A 307 4.43 -59.78 21.84
CA ALA A 307 5.57 -60.59 22.26
C ALA A 307 6.29 -60.03 23.51
N ARG A 308 5.89 -60.55 24.69
CA ARG A 308 6.72 -60.90 25.86
C ARG A 308 5.83 -61.14 27.09
N ASP A 309 5.52 -62.40 27.34
CA ASP A 309 5.14 -62.89 28.66
C ASP A 309 6.17 -63.94 29.08
N SER A 310 7.01 -63.58 30.05
CA SER A 310 8.00 -64.43 30.76
C SER A 310 8.84 -63.52 31.67
N GLY A 311 8.55 -63.49 32.97
CA GLY A 311 9.24 -62.60 33.92
C GLY A 311 10.48 -63.23 34.58
N VAL A 312 11.57 -62.46 34.68
CA VAL A 312 12.72 -62.66 35.59
C VAL A 312 13.15 -61.30 36.13
N VAL A 313 13.69 -61.23 37.35
CA VAL A 313 14.02 -59.99 38.08
C VAL A 313 15.47 -60.02 38.58
N GLN A 314 16.02 -58.83 38.89
CA GLN A 314 17.36 -58.52 39.46
C GLN A 314 18.48 -58.19 38.44
N PRO A 315 19.52 -57.40 38.82
CA PRO A 315 19.39 -56.13 39.54
C PRO A 315 20.31 -55.00 39.00
N LEU A 316 20.18 -53.83 39.64
CA LEU A 316 21.02 -52.62 39.63
C LEU A 316 22.55 -52.83 39.56
N GLU A 317 23.24 -52.13 38.65
CA GLU A 317 24.60 -51.57 38.83
C GLU A 317 24.78 -50.27 38.01
N ASP A 318 25.65 -49.37 38.49
CA ASP A 318 26.07 -48.12 37.81
C ASP A 318 27.29 -48.33 36.91
N ARG A 319 27.40 -47.57 35.80
CA ARG A 319 28.73 -47.14 35.31
C ARG A 319 28.73 -45.90 34.43
N ASP A 320 29.74 -45.06 34.65
CA ASP A 320 30.06 -43.82 33.91
C ASP A 320 31.46 -43.95 33.25
N SER A 321 31.88 -42.93 32.49
CA SER A 321 33.13 -42.76 31.70
C SER A 321 33.22 -43.53 30.35
N GLY A 322 33.91 -43.02 29.31
CA GLY A 322 34.61 -41.74 29.20
C GLY A 322 35.32 -41.48 27.84
N PHE A 323 35.96 -40.29 27.76
CA PHE A 323 36.95 -39.74 26.80
C PHE A 323 37.91 -40.75 26.08
N SER A 324 38.51 -40.50 24.88
CA SER A 324 38.47 -39.41 23.87
C SER A 324 38.89 -39.96 22.45
N LEU A 325 39.86 -39.53 21.59
CA LEU A 325 40.87 -38.44 21.47
C LEU A 325 41.44 -38.35 20.01
N SER A 326 41.81 -37.15 19.51
CA SER A 326 42.85 -36.81 18.48
C SER A 326 42.82 -37.41 17.05
N ASP A 327 43.49 -36.88 16.00
CA ASP A 327 44.14 -35.56 15.76
C ASP A 327 44.14 -35.18 14.25
N GLY A 328 44.59 -33.96 13.90
CA GLY A 328 44.80 -33.52 12.50
C GLY A 328 45.21 -32.05 12.32
N LEU A 329 46.40 -31.67 12.80
CA LEU A 329 46.85 -30.26 12.90
C LEU A 329 47.48 -29.68 11.61
N GLY A 330 47.13 -28.43 11.24
CA GLY A 330 47.78 -27.66 10.16
C GLY A 330 47.67 -26.14 10.35
N LYS A 331 48.82 -25.46 10.57
CA LYS A 331 48.92 -24.04 10.98
C LYS A 331 49.01 -23.08 9.77
N SER A 332 48.48 -21.85 9.88
CA SER A 332 49.34 -20.63 9.82
C SER A 332 48.62 -19.35 10.27
N LYS A 333 49.43 -18.30 10.46
CA LYS A 333 49.18 -16.94 10.95
C LYS A 333 48.59 -16.02 9.84
N ASP A 334 48.30 -14.72 9.98
CA ASP A 334 48.82 -13.67 10.88
C ASP A 334 47.79 -12.63 11.34
N ALA A 335 48.21 -11.78 12.29
CA ALA A 335 47.41 -10.73 12.90
C ALA A 335 48.11 -9.36 12.84
N HIS A 336 47.32 -8.28 12.76
CA HIS A 336 47.75 -6.92 13.09
C HIS A 336 46.71 -6.24 13.99
N ALA A 337 47.16 -5.39 14.91
CA ALA A 337 46.37 -5.00 16.08
C ALA A 337 46.71 -3.59 16.62
N LEU A 338 45.71 -2.93 17.22
CA LEU A 338 45.81 -1.74 18.11
C LEU A 338 46.32 -0.45 17.41
N LYS A 339 46.14 0.79 17.90
CA LYS A 339 45.58 1.46 19.12
C LYS A 339 44.70 2.66 18.64
N SER A 340 43.60 3.10 19.25
CA SER A 340 43.31 3.65 20.61
C SER A 340 43.44 5.20 20.74
N ILE A 341 42.93 5.77 21.85
CA ILE A 341 43.16 7.13 22.43
C ILE A 341 42.11 8.27 22.17
N ARG A 342 41.12 8.32 23.09
CA ARG A 342 40.81 9.41 24.07
C ARG A 342 39.97 10.67 23.72
N ASN A 343 38.78 10.71 24.34
CA ASN A 343 38.01 11.77 25.03
C ASN A 343 38.13 13.27 24.65
N LYS A 344 36.96 13.95 24.66
CA LYS A 344 36.75 15.21 25.41
C LYS A 344 35.34 15.26 26.03
N GLN A 345 35.15 16.05 27.09
CA GLN A 345 33.92 16.09 27.92
C GLN A 345 32.81 16.98 27.35
N SER A 346 31.58 16.76 27.81
CA SER A 346 30.43 17.68 27.68
C SER A 346 29.91 18.07 29.07
N SER A 347 29.62 19.35 29.28
CA SER A 347 29.17 19.94 30.56
C SER A 347 27.64 19.98 30.71
N ASP A 348 27.14 19.88 31.95
CA ASP A 348 25.73 20.08 32.31
C ASP A 348 25.21 21.50 32.05
N VAL A 349 23.98 21.60 31.54
CA VAL A 349 23.04 22.70 31.84
C VAL A 349 21.62 22.10 31.92
N LYS A 350 20.85 22.46 32.96
CA LYS A 350 19.46 22.00 33.18
C LYS A 350 18.46 22.70 32.25
N GLY A 351 17.44 21.97 31.80
CA GLY A 351 16.20 22.51 31.22
C GLY A 351 15.02 21.57 31.47
N SER A 352 13.87 22.10 31.89
CA SER A 352 12.73 21.32 32.38
C SER A 352 11.90 20.63 31.27
N PRO A 353 11.31 19.44 31.52
CA PRO A 353 10.52 18.73 30.53
C PRO A 353 9.09 19.29 30.36
N ALA A 354 8.65 19.47 29.11
CA ALA A 354 7.28 19.85 28.77
C ALA A 354 6.35 18.61 28.66
N VAL A 355 5.05 18.81 28.94
CA VAL A 355 4.06 17.72 29.08
C VAL A 355 3.58 17.20 27.71
N LEU A 356 3.75 15.90 27.48
CA LEU A 356 3.15 15.18 26.34
C LEU A 356 1.73 14.69 26.68
N SER A 357 0.72 15.28 26.04
CA SER A 357 -0.68 14.87 26.20
C SER A 357 -1.01 13.60 25.40
N ARG A 358 -1.88 12.76 25.98
CA ARG A 358 -2.29 11.44 25.47
C ARG A 358 -3.58 11.57 24.64
N PRO A 359 -3.67 10.97 23.43
CA PRO A 359 -4.94 10.89 22.70
C PRO A 359 -6.01 10.09 23.46
N GLY A 360 -7.27 10.49 23.30
CA GLY A 360 -8.42 9.84 23.94
C GLY A 360 -8.77 8.46 23.35
N PHE A 361 -9.62 7.72 24.07
CA PHE A 361 -10.18 6.43 23.63
C PHE A 361 -11.61 6.61 23.09
N SER A 362 -12.02 5.73 22.19
CA SER A 362 -13.38 5.62 21.65
C SER A 362 -14.24 4.65 22.48
N SER A 363 -15.50 5.01 22.72
CA SER A 363 -16.47 4.18 23.45
C SER A 363 -17.11 3.06 22.59
N PRO A 364 -17.59 1.94 23.19
CA PRO A 364 -18.40 0.92 22.51
C PRO A 364 -19.90 1.31 22.36
N PRO A 365 -20.70 0.55 21.59
CA PRO A 365 -22.10 0.86 21.29
C PRO A 365 -23.12 0.43 22.37
N GLN A 366 -24.38 0.86 22.20
CA GLN A 366 -25.52 0.68 23.12
C GLN A 366 -26.39 -0.56 22.78
N GLY A 367 -27.28 -0.96 23.70
CA GLY A 367 -28.30 -1.99 23.47
C GLY A 367 -29.56 -1.87 24.35
N LEU A 368 -30.68 -1.56 23.68
CA LEU A 368 -32.09 -1.93 23.93
C LEU A 368 -32.87 -1.60 25.23
N ASP A 369 -34.09 -1.11 24.95
CA ASP A 369 -35.39 -1.30 25.62
C ASP A 369 -35.88 -0.46 26.83
N LEU A 370 -37.22 -0.49 26.96
CA LEU A 370 -38.15 0.55 27.46
C LEU A 370 -38.87 0.08 28.76
N PRO A 371 -39.41 0.98 29.62
CA PRO A 371 -40.70 1.64 29.33
C PRO A 371 -40.88 3.09 29.86
N ILE A 372 -42.06 3.65 29.57
CA ILE A 372 -42.46 5.07 29.75
C ILE A 372 -42.97 5.36 31.17
N VAL A 373 -42.62 6.53 31.73
CA VAL A 373 -43.33 7.17 32.84
C VAL A 373 -43.48 8.69 32.60
N THR A 374 -44.64 9.25 32.93
CA THR A 374 -45.05 10.65 32.71
C THR A 374 -44.42 11.66 33.69
N PRO A 375 -44.35 12.96 33.35
CA PRO A 375 -43.42 13.91 33.99
C PRO A 375 -43.86 14.42 35.38
N LYS A 376 -42.87 14.78 36.20
CA LYS A 376 -43.03 15.62 37.41
C LYS A 376 -42.14 16.87 37.35
N LYS A 377 -42.63 17.97 37.92
CA LYS A 377 -41.96 19.28 37.95
C LYS A 377 -40.63 19.25 38.74
N PRO A 378 -39.68 20.16 38.44
CA PRO A 378 -38.36 20.15 39.06
C PRO A 378 -38.43 20.48 40.56
N ILE A 379 -37.78 19.65 41.36
CA ILE A 379 -37.41 19.97 42.75
C ILE A 379 -35.94 20.37 42.71
N HIS A 380 -35.61 21.59 43.19
CA HIS A 380 -34.22 22.00 43.40
C HIS A 380 -33.55 21.05 44.41
N ARG A 381 -32.70 20.14 43.92
CA ARG A 381 -31.79 19.39 44.80
C ARG A 381 -30.54 20.21 45.02
N VAL A 382 -30.34 20.64 46.26
CA VAL A 382 -29.09 21.24 46.73
C VAL A 382 -27.99 20.18 46.64
N PHE A 383 -26.89 20.50 45.97
CA PHE A 383 -25.73 19.61 45.91
C PHE A 383 -24.98 19.62 47.24
N HIS A 384 -25.12 18.55 48.02
CA HIS A 384 -24.21 18.17 49.10
C HIS A 384 -23.73 16.74 48.80
N THR A 385 -22.83 16.60 47.83
CA THR A 385 -22.04 15.38 47.64
C THR A 385 -20.97 15.35 48.73
N ASN A 386 -20.91 14.27 49.53
CA ASN A 386 -19.94 14.20 50.61
C ASN A 386 -18.52 14.21 50.03
N LYS A 387 -17.64 15.02 50.64
CA LYS A 387 -16.25 15.22 50.21
C LYS A 387 -15.47 13.90 50.28
N GLU A 388 -15.85 13.04 51.21
CA GLU A 388 -15.26 11.75 51.54
C GLU A 388 -15.57 10.69 50.46
N GLU A 389 -16.79 10.69 49.92
CA GLU A 389 -17.19 9.82 48.79
C GLU A 389 -16.35 10.12 47.55
N LEU A 390 -16.20 11.41 47.22
CA LEU A 390 -15.41 11.88 46.08
C LEU A 390 -13.91 11.54 46.23
N ILE A 391 -13.38 11.52 47.46
CA ILE A 391 -12.00 11.12 47.74
C ILE A 391 -11.79 9.62 47.47
N GLU A 392 -12.74 8.78 47.86
CA GLU A 392 -12.64 7.33 47.64
C GLU A 392 -12.87 6.96 46.16
N GLU A 393 -13.77 7.65 45.45
CA GLU A 393 -13.92 7.51 43.99
C GLU A 393 -12.62 7.86 43.25
N ILE A 394 -11.99 8.99 43.58
CA ILE A 394 -10.68 9.40 43.02
C ILE A 394 -9.59 8.35 43.32
N LYS A 395 -9.65 7.67 44.46
CA LYS A 395 -8.72 6.60 44.86
C LYS A 395 -8.94 5.32 44.06
N MET A 396 -10.19 4.93 43.82
CA MET A 396 -10.54 3.79 42.94
C MET A 396 -10.08 4.03 41.49
N VAL A 397 -10.37 5.20 40.91
CA VAL A 397 -9.96 5.57 39.54
C VAL A 397 -8.43 5.62 39.39
N ARG A 398 -7.68 5.93 40.46
CA ARG A 398 -6.20 5.86 40.46
C ARG A 398 -5.67 4.44 40.37
N GLU A 399 -6.28 3.48 41.08
CA GLU A 399 -5.86 2.08 41.02
C GLU A 399 -6.28 1.43 39.70
N GLU A 400 -7.49 1.70 39.20
CA GLU A 400 -7.92 1.26 37.86
C GLU A 400 -6.95 1.74 36.77
N ARG A 401 -6.59 3.04 36.79
CA ARG A 401 -5.60 3.62 35.87
C ARG A 401 -4.24 2.92 35.96
N LYS A 402 -3.83 2.46 37.14
CA LYS A 402 -2.58 1.70 37.38
C LYS A 402 -2.66 0.29 36.77
N GLN A 403 -3.79 -0.41 36.93
CA GLN A 403 -4.04 -1.71 36.30
C GLN A 403 -4.12 -1.62 34.76
N LEU A 404 -4.77 -0.59 34.23
CA LEU A 404 -4.87 -0.33 32.79
C LEU A 404 -3.50 -0.02 32.15
N GLU A 405 -2.65 0.75 32.84
CA GLU A 405 -1.30 1.05 32.33
C GLU A 405 -0.36 -0.17 32.43
N TRP A 406 -0.50 -1.02 33.46
CA TRP A 406 0.19 -2.33 33.52
C TRP A 406 -0.23 -3.25 32.36
N THR A 407 -1.54 -3.38 32.14
CA THR A 407 -2.11 -4.16 31.02
C THR A 407 -1.62 -3.66 29.67
N ARG A 408 -1.53 -2.33 29.49
CA ARG A 408 -0.96 -1.70 28.29
C ARG A 408 0.51 -2.06 28.09
N GLN A 409 1.32 -2.10 29.15
CA GLN A 409 2.74 -2.48 29.05
C GLN A 409 2.91 -3.96 28.65
N GLU A 410 2.11 -4.86 29.21
CA GLU A 410 2.12 -6.28 28.86
C GLU A 410 1.63 -6.54 27.43
N LEU A 411 0.62 -5.80 26.95
CA LEU A 411 0.20 -5.82 25.54
C LEU A 411 1.29 -5.28 24.59
N LEU A 412 2.00 -4.22 24.99
CA LEU A 412 3.15 -3.70 24.22
C LEU A 412 4.34 -4.68 24.20
N ARG A 413 4.55 -5.47 25.26
CA ARG A 413 5.54 -6.55 25.29
C ARG A 413 5.15 -7.68 24.33
N LYS A 414 3.93 -8.22 24.47
CA LYS A 414 3.37 -9.24 23.56
C LYS A 414 3.42 -8.80 22.09
N GLY A 415 3.14 -7.53 21.79
CA GLY A 415 3.27 -6.96 20.45
C GLY A 415 4.70 -6.97 19.90
N LYS A 416 5.72 -6.65 20.73
CA LYS A 416 7.14 -6.76 20.35
C LYS A 416 7.54 -8.21 20.11
N ASP A 417 7.12 -9.13 20.98
CA ASP A 417 7.44 -10.55 20.90
C ASP A 417 6.85 -11.18 19.62
N LEU A 418 5.60 -10.86 19.27
CA LEU A 418 4.96 -11.27 18.01
C LEU A 418 5.66 -10.71 16.76
N LEU A 419 6.11 -9.44 16.80
CA LEU A 419 6.89 -8.85 15.70
C LEU A 419 8.26 -9.55 15.54
N ALA A 420 8.92 -9.91 16.64
CA ALA A 420 10.17 -10.68 16.61
C ALA A 420 9.96 -12.10 16.04
N GLN A 421 8.92 -12.81 16.47
CA GLN A 421 8.55 -14.12 15.90
C GLN A 421 8.22 -14.03 14.41
N ASN A 422 7.47 -13.01 13.98
CA ASN A 422 7.15 -12.78 12.57
C ASN A 422 8.41 -12.53 11.73
N ARG A 423 9.35 -11.73 12.23
CA ARG A 423 10.67 -11.49 11.60
C ARG A 423 11.50 -12.77 11.53
N HIS A 424 11.48 -13.61 12.59
CA HIS A 424 12.16 -14.90 12.62
C HIS A 424 11.59 -15.85 11.55
N ARG A 425 10.27 -16.06 11.51
CA ARG A 425 9.63 -16.93 10.50
C ARG A 425 9.90 -16.47 9.07
N ARG A 426 9.91 -15.16 8.80
CA ARG A 426 10.29 -14.60 7.48
C ARG A 426 11.75 -14.87 7.11
N ASN A 427 12.68 -14.69 8.05
CA ASN A 427 14.10 -15.00 7.81
C ASN A 427 14.31 -16.50 7.57
N GLN A 428 13.68 -17.36 8.39
CA GLN A 428 13.73 -18.81 8.25
C GLN A 428 13.24 -19.25 6.86
N ALA A 429 12.07 -18.78 6.42
CA ALA A 429 11.53 -19.09 5.10
C ALA A 429 12.46 -18.62 3.95
N ARG A 430 13.03 -17.40 4.07
CA ARG A 430 14.03 -16.88 3.12
C ARG A 430 15.26 -17.77 3.06
N ASP A 431 15.77 -18.21 4.20
CA ASP A 431 17.04 -18.96 4.27
C ASP A 431 16.86 -20.43 3.88
N SER A 432 15.71 -21.05 4.17
CA SER A 432 15.31 -22.33 3.60
C SER A 432 15.15 -22.27 2.08
N TRP A 433 14.53 -21.20 1.53
CA TRP A 433 14.45 -21.00 0.08
C TRP A 433 15.84 -20.78 -0.54
N LYS A 434 16.68 -19.95 0.09
CA LYS A 434 18.04 -19.67 -0.35
C LYS A 434 18.87 -20.94 -0.39
N LYS A 435 18.81 -21.78 0.66
CA LYS A 435 19.49 -23.08 0.72
C LYS A 435 19.07 -23.95 -0.48
N LYS A 436 17.76 -24.20 -0.65
CA LYS A 436 17.24 -25.01 -1.77
C LYS A 436 17.63 -24.45 -3.14
N TYR A 437 17.58 -23.13 -3.34
CA TYR A 437 18.02 -22.50 -4.59
C TYR A 437 19.50 -22.78 -4.91
N PHE A 438 20.40 -22.65 -3.93
CA PHE A 438 21.83 -22.93 -4.15
C PHE A 438 22.12 -24.44 -4.31
N GLU A 439 21.38 -25.31 -3.62
CA GLU A 439 21.45 -26.77 -3.81
C GLU A 439 21.02 -27.17 -5.23
N THR A 440 19.85 -26.72 -5.69
CA THR A 440 19.39 -26.94 -7.08
C THR A 440 20.34 -26.34 -8.10
N LYS A 441 20.85 -25.11 -7.88
CA LYS A 441 21.84 -24.48 -8.77
C LYS A 441 23.14 -25.30 -8.86
N LYS A 442 23.62 -25.85 -7.74
CA LYS A 442 24.81 -26.74 -7.72
C LYS A 442 24.54 -28.05 -8.46
N ALA A 443 23.34 -28.61 -8.34
CA ALA A 443 22.93 -29.82 -9.05
C ALA A 443 22.66 -29.60 -10.55
N THR A 444 22.45 -28.36 -11.01
CA THR A 444 22.07 -28.06 -12.40
C THR A 444 23.14 -28.52 -13.40
N ALA A 445 24.41 -28.12 -13.22
CA ALA A 445 25.46 -28.45 -14.20
C ALA A 445 25.75 -29.97 -14.32
N PRO A 446 25.81 -30.76 -13.24
CA PRO A 446 25.87 -32.23 -13.34
C PRO A 446 24.65 -32.87 -14.04
N LEU A 447 23.44 -32.33 -13.84
CA LEU A 447 22.24 -32.82 -14.50
C LEU A 447 22.23 -32.47 -16.00
N GLU A 448 22.71 -31.28 -16.38
CA GLU A 448 22.91 -30.91 -17.78
C GLU A 448 23.96 -31.80 -18.47
N GLU A 449 25.04 -32.18 -17.77
CA GLU A 449 26.07 -33.09 -18.28
C GLU A 449 25.52 -34.51 -18.50
N ASN A 450 24.82 -35.07 -17.51
CA ASN A 450 24.15 -36.36 -17.66
C ASN A 450 23.11 -36.32 -18.81
N LEU A 451 22.39 -35.22 -18.96
CA LEU A 451 21.41 -35.02 -20.03
C LEU A 451 22.06 -34.83 -21.42
N ARG A 452 23.31 -34.34 -21.50
CA ARG A 452 24.11 -34.40 -22.74
C ARG A 452 24.50 -35.85 -23.07
N ASN A 453 24.97 -36.60 -22.09
CA ASN A 453 25.43 -37.98 -22.28
C ASN A 453 24.30 -38.93 -22.69
N LEU A 454 23.14 -38.88 -22.00
CA LEU A 454 21.96 -39.68 -22.39
C LEU A 454 21.44 -39.33 -23.79
N LYS A 455 21.54 -38.06 -24.22
CA LYS A 455 21.21 -37.67 -25.61
C LYS A 455 22.18 -38.32 -26.60
N GLN A 456 23.48 -38.33 -26.32
CA GLN A 456 24.50 -38.93 -27.19
C GLN A 456 24.37 -40.47 -27.27
N GLU A 457 23.99 -41.12 -26.18
CA GLU A 457 23.66 -42.55 -26.16
C GLU A 457 22.41 -42.84 -27.02
N LEU A 458 21.32 -42.10 -26.83
CA LEU A 458 20.09 -42.25 -27.61
C LEU A 458 20.31 -42.02 -29.11
N GLU A 459 21.10 -41.00 -29.47
CA GLU A 459 21.55 -40.72 -30.83
C GLU A 459 22.30 -41.92 -31.42
N THR A 460 23.21 -42.50 -30.63
CA THR A 460 23.98 -43.69 -31.01
C THR A 460 23.10 -44.93 -31.21
N PHE A 461 22.05 -45.11 -30.40
CA PHE A 461 21.07 -46.20 -30.57
C PHE A 461 20.17 -45.99 -31.80
N TYR A 462 19.66 -44.77 -32.02
CA TYR A 462 18.86 -44.42 -33.18
C TYR A 462 19.62 -44.72 -34.48
N ASN A 463 20.85 -44.22 -34.61
CA ASN A 463 21.67 -44.43 -35.81
C ASN A 463 21.99 -45.91 -36.02
N LYS A 464 22.31 -46.69 -34.97
CA LYS A 464 22.52 -48.14 -35.07
C LYS A 464 21.27 -48.88 -35.57
N LEU A 465 20.08 -48.53 -35.08
CA LEU A 465 18.83 -49.18 -35.49
C LEU A 465 18.44 -48.80 -36.93
N LEU A 466 18.61 -47.53 -37.32
CA LEU A 466 18.38 -47.07 -38.68
C LEU A 466 19.26 -47.81 -39.69
N HIS A 467 20.57 -47.92 -39.42
CA HIS A 467 21.50 -48.70 -40.26
C HIS A 467 21.09 -50.17 -40.34
N GLN A 468 20.60 -50.78 -39.26
CA GLN A 468 20.12 -52.17 -39.29
C GLN A 468 18.83 -52.34 -40.12
N LEU A 469 17.92 -51.38 -40.13
CA LEU A 469 16.70 -51.42 -40.94
C LEU A 469 17.03 -51.24 -42.43
N GLN A 470 17.85 -50.23 -42.78
CA GLN A 470 18.34 -50.03 -44.14
C GLN A 470 19.11 -51.26 -44.66
N ALA A 471 19.96 -51.87 -43.81
CA ALA A 471 20.69 -53.09 -44.16
C ALA A 471 19.81 -54.36 -44.25
N ARG A 472 18.58 -54.35 -43.74
CA ARG A 472 17.58 -55.40 -43.98
C ARG A 472 16.87 -55.20 -45.30
N ASP A 473 16.50 -53.96 -45.62
CA ASP A 473 15.80 -53.62 -46.86
C ASP A 473 16.68 -53.89 -48.10
N ASN A 474 17.94 -53.43 -48.05
CA ASN A 474 18.96 -53.70 -49.07
C ASN A 474 19.31 -55.19 -49.28
N ARG A 475 18.81 -56.12 -48.44
CA ARG A 475 18.98 -57.58 -48.61
C ARG A 475 17.79 -58.25 -49.31
N GLY A 476 16.76 -57.50 -49.69
CA GLY A 476 15.57 -57.99 -50.38
C GLY A 476 15.84 -58.44 -51.82
N LYS A 477 16.25 -59.69 -52.04
CA LYS A 477 16.28 -60.30 -53.38
C LYS A 477 14.88 -60.26 -54.02
N PRO A 478 14.75 -60.01 -55.35
CA PRO A 478 13.49 -59.61 -56.00
C PRO A 478 12.48 -60.75 -56.23
N ARG A 479 12.33 -61.71 -55.30
CA ARG A 479 11.56 -62.95 -55.51
C ARG A 479 10.26 -63.09 -54.71
N ARG A 480 9.87 -62.08 -53.89
CA ARG A 480 8.56 -62.02 -53.20
C ARG A 480 8.06 -60.57 -53.02
N GLN A 481 7.58 -59.96 -54.10
CA GLN A 481 6.82 -58.71 -54.04
C GLN A 481 5.48 -58.92 -53.28
N GLY A 482 4.97 -57.89 -52.61
CA GLY A 482 3.56 -57.81 -52.20
C GLY A 482 3.24 -57.52 -50.71
N ARG A 483 4.13 -57.78 -49.74
CA ARG A 483 3.78 -57.55 -48.31
C ARG A 483 4.88 -57.23 -47.30
N SER A 484 6.16 -57.20 -47.70
CA SER A 484 7.29 -57.08 -46.75
C SER A 484 8.03 -55.74 -46.73
N SER A 485 8.21 -55.04 -47.87
CA SER A 485 9.00 -53.80 -47.92
C SER A 485 8.24 -52.61 -47.31
N ILE A 486 6.99 -52.39 -47.72
CA ILE A 486 6.12 -51.28 -47.24
C ILE A 486 6.08 -51.20 -45.70
N LYS A 487 6.17 -52.34 -45.00
CA LYS A 487 6.24 -52.34 -43.52
C LYS A 487 7.58 -51.85 -42.98
N ASN A 488 8.72 -52.21 -43.59
CA ASN A 488 10.03 -51.68 -43.21
C ASN A 488 10.13 -50.18 -43.53
N GLU A 489 9.66 -49.81 -44.72
CA GLU A 489 9.63 -48.44 -45.25
C GLU A 489 8.85 -47.51 -44.30
N LEU A 490 7.63 -47.89 -43.90
CA LEU A 490 6.85 -47.17 -42.90
C LEU A 490 7.51 -47.13 -41.51
N ILE A 491 8.21 -48.21 -41.09
CA ILE A 491 8.94 -48.20 -39.80
C ILE A 491 10.13 -47.22 -39.85
N ILE A 492 10.87 -47.18 -40.96
CA ILE A 492 11.97 -46.22 -41.17
C ILE A 492 11.41 -44.79 -41.16
N GLN A 493 10.34 -44.53 -41.92
CA GLN A 493 9.70 -43.21 -41.96
C GLN A 493 9.22 -42.76 -40.58
N ILE A 494 8.43 -43.59 -39.87
CA ILE A 494 7.95 -43.29 -38.51
C ILE A 494 9.10 -43.02 -37.54
N MET A 495 10.20 -43.79 -37.62
CA MET A 495 11.38 -43.55 -36.79
C MET A 495 12.07 -42.21 -37.09
N THR A 496 12.26 -41.88 -38.38
CA THR A 496 12.93 -40.64 -38.79
C THR A 496 12.07 -39.41 -38.48
N GLU A 497 10.76 -39.45 -38.76
CA GLU A 497 9.82 -38.38 -38.39
C GLU A 497 9.76 -38.19 -36.87
N SER A 498 9.72 -39.28 -36.08
CA SER A 498 9.75 -39.20 -34.61
C SER A 498 11.04 -38.54 -34.09
N HIS A 499 12.19 -38.92 -34.66
CA HIS A 499 13.49 -38.33 -34.32
C HIS A 499 13.57 -36.85 -34.72
N GLU A 500 13.04 -36.46 -35.88
CA GLU A 500 13.00 -35.07 -36.32
C GLU A 500 12.05 -34.22 -35.45
N ILE A 501 10.88 -34.74 -35.08
CA ILE A 501 9.97 -34.13 -34.12
C ILE A 501 10.70 -33.84 -32.78
N ASP A 502 11.50 -34.79 -32.27
CA ASP A 502 12.26 -34.61 -31.04
C ASP A 502 13.51 -33.71 -31.19
N ASN A 503 14.04 -33.53 -32.41
CA ASN A 503 15.00 -32.47 -32.73
C ASN A 503 14.35 -31.09 -32.77
N LEU A 504 13.15 -30.96 -33.34
CA LEU A 504 12.40 -29.71 -33.42
C LEU A 504 11.95 -29.25 -32.04
N LYS A 505 11.42 -30.14 -31.19
CA LYS A 505 11.12 -29.85 -29.76
C LYS A 505 12.33 -29.30 -29.01
N ARG A 506 13.52 -29.88 -29.22
CA ARG A 506 14.79 -29.41 -28.63
C ARG A 506 15.13 -27.99 -29.08
N LYS A 507 15.14 -27.74 -30.39
CA LYS A 507 15.38 -26.39 -30.97
C LYS A 507 14.43 -25.34 -30.41
N VAL A 508 13.14 -25.66 -30.31
CA VAL A 508 12.11 -24.75 -29.76
C VAL A 508 12.40 -24.37 -28.30
N GLU A 509 12.78 -25.31 -27.43
CA GLU A 509 13.13 -24.99 -26.04
C GLU A 509 14.46 -24.20 -25.94
N ASP A 510 15.46 -24.51 -26.79
CA ASP A 510 16.72 -23.76 -26.85
C ASP A 510 16.48 -22.30 -27.31
N ASP A 511 15.68 -22.08 -28.36
CA ASP A 511 15.37 -20.74 -28.88
C ASP A 511 14.45 -19.95 -27.94
N LYS A 512 13.53 -20.62 -27.24
CA LYS A 512 12.74 -20.06 -26.13
C LYS A 512 13.66 -19.62 -24.98
N MET A 513 14.71 -20.37 -24.66
CA MET A 513 15.71 -19.97 -23.66
C MET A 513 16.55 -18.77 -24.13
N LYS A 514 16.98 -18.72 -25.40
CA LYS A 514 17.64 -17.54 -26.02
C LYS A 514 16.72 -16.31 -25.99
N LEU A 515 15.43 -16.46 -26.28
CA LEU A 515 14.45 -15.38 -26.20
C LEU A 515 14.28 -14.89 -24.76
N ILE A 516 14.30 -15.79 -23.77
CA ILE A 516 14.24 -15.43 -22.34
C ILE A 516 15.50 -14.69 -21.88
N THR A 517 16.69 -15.00 -22.39
CA THR A 517 17.92 -14.22 -22.09
C THR A 517 17.91 -12.88 -22.82
N GLU A 518 17.53 -12.83 -24.08
CA GLU A 518 17.41 -11.60 -24.87
C GLU A 518 16.38 -10.62 -24.26
N ILE A 519 15.22 -11.11 -23.82
CA ILE A 519 14.23 -10.30 -23.09
C ILE A 519 14.81 -9.72 -21.78
N LYS A 520 15.71 -10.43 -21.09
CA LYS A 520 16.40 -9.91 -19.90
C LYS A 520 17.43 -8.84 -20.27
N LEU A 521 18.24 -9.06 -21.31
CA LEU A 521 19.23 -8.10 -21.79
C LEU A 521 18.58 -6.82 -22.31
N ARG A 522 17.51 -6.91 -23.13
CA ARG A 522 16.73 -5.75 -23.57
C ARG A 522 16.11 -4.97 -22.40
N LYS A 523 15.60 -5.67 -21.37
CA LYS A 523 15.07 -5.02 -20.15
C LYS A 523 16.17 -4.31 -19.37
N GLN A 524 17.35 -4.91 -19.24
CA GLN A 524 18.52 -4.30 -18.59
C GLN A 524 18.99 -3.05 -19.36
N ALA A 525 19.23 -3.16 -20.67
CA ALA A 525 19.63 -2.04 -21.52
C ALA A 525 18.58 -0.90 -21.50
N ALA A 526 17.29 -1.23 -21.46
CA ALA A 526 16.22 -0.24 -21.31
C ALA A 526 16.21 0.46 -19.94
N THR A 527 16.70 -0.16 -18.86
CA THR A 527 16.96 0.55 -17.58
C THR A 527 18.21 1.42 -17.64
N GLU A 528 19.30 0.93 -18.23
CA GLU A 528 20.58 1.66 -18.33
C GLU A 528 20.44 2.91 -19.23
N LEU A 529 19.77 2.78 -20.37
CA LEU A 529 19.45 3.90 -21.27
C LEU A 529 18.50 4.92 -20.62
N ARG A 530 17.62 4.50 -19.70
CA ARG A 530 16.81 5.42 -18.88
C ARG A 530 17.67 6.17 -17.86
N ALA A 531 18.64 5.51 -17.22
CA ALA A 531 19.57 6.15 -16.30
C ALA A 531 20.46 7.18 -17.02
N LEU A 532 21.09 6.79 -18.14
CA LEU A 532 21.94 7.69 -18.94
C LEU A 532 21.18 8.91 -19.48
N LYS A 533 19.90 8.75 -19.87
CA LYS A 533 19.04 9.89 -20.24
C LYS A 533 18.76 10.84 -19.07
N ALA A 534 18.59 10.32 -17.85
CA ALA A 534 18.41 11.13 -16.66
C ALA A 534 19.70 11.89 -16.28
N GLU A 535 20.86 11.23 -16.33
CA GLU A 535 22.17 11.85 -16.09
C GLU A 535 22.49 12.94 -17.12
N LEU A 536 22.17 12.72 -18.41
CA LEU A 536 22.38 13.71 -19.46
C LEU A 536 21.44 14.92 -19.31
N ALA A 537 20.18 14.70 -18.90
CA ALA A 537 19.27 15.79 -18.56
C ALA A 537 19.78 16.60 -17.35
N GLN A 538 20.29 15.93 -16.32
CA GLN A 538 20.90 16.57 -15.15
C GLN A 538 22.13 17.41 -15.57
N LYS A 539 23.05 16.86 -16.36
CA LYS A 539 24.23 17.61 -16.84
C LYS A 539 23.85 18.80 -17.72
N LYS A 540 22.84 18.68 -18.60
CA LYS A 540 22.32 19.83 -19.37
C LYS A 540 21.75 20.93 -18.47
N SER A 541 21.03 20.58 -17.40
CA SER A 541 20.53 21.59 -16.44
C SER A 541 21.66 22.29 -15.67
N GLN A 542 22.75 21.57 -15.38
CA GLN A 542 23.93 22.11 -14.72
C GLN A 542 24.77 23.01 -15.64
N SER A 543 24.86 22.69 -16.94
CA SER A 543 25.58 23.50 -17.93
C SER A 543 24.81 24.75 -18.41
N SER A 544 23.59 24.97 -17.93
CA SER A 544 22.69 26.05 -18.40
C SER A 544 22.65 27.27 -17.44
N HIS A 545 23.72 27.52 -16.69
CA HIS A 545 23.89 28.78 -15.95
C HIS A 545 24.60 29.83 -16.82
N PRO A 546 24.08 31.06 -16.95
CA PRO A 546 24.71 32.11 -17.74
C PRO A 546 25.95 32.68 -17.04
N GLY A 547 27.13 32.50 -17.65
CA GLY A 547 28.31 33.28 -17.32
C GLY A 547 28.24 34.71 -17.88
N PRO A 548 28.96 35.70 -17.30
CA PRO A 548 28.93 37.07 -17.79
C PRO A 548 29.46 37.21 -19.22
N MET A 549 28.92 38.17 -19.99
CA MET A 549 29.39 38.41 -21.36
C MET A 549 30.83 38.92 -21.39
N SER A 550 31.65 38.30 -22.23
CA SER A 550 32.81 38.95 -22.87
C SER A 550 32.67 38.73 -24.38
N SER A 551 32.90 39.78 -25.17
CA SER A 551 32.58 39.79 -26.60
C SER A 551 33.77 39.36 -27.46
N LEU A 552 33.54 38.40 -28.36
CA LEU A 552 34.35 38.25 -29.57
C LEU A 552 33.46 37.92 -30.77
N ARG A 553 33.82 38.48 -31.93
CA ARG A 553 33.19 38.26 -33.24
C ARG A 553 33.82 37.06 -33.96
N PHE A 554 33.35 36.83 -35.18
CA PHE A 554 33.75 35.82 -36.18
C PHE A 554 33.11 34.43 -35.95
N GLY A 555 32.54 33.78 -36.97
CA GLY A 555 32.36 34.23 -38.35
C GLY A 555 31.27 33.43 -39.09
N SER A 556 30.74 33.98 -40.18
CA SER A 556 29.65 33.40 -40.96
C SER A 556 30.14 32.44 -42.04
N THR A 557 29.72 31.18 -41.99
CA THR A 557 29.82 30.24 -43.12
C THR A 557 28.54 29.41 -43.25
N THR A 558 27.94 29.46 -44.44
CA THR A 558 26.75 28.68 -44.84
C THR A 558 27.12 27.31 -45.38
N ARG A 559 26.39 26.26 -44.97
CA ARG A 559 26.16 25.02 -45.73
C ARG A 559 25.01 24.24 -45.07
N GLU A 560 23.84 24.22 -45.70
CA GLU A 560 23.38 23.29 -46.76
C GLU A 560 22.62 22.11 -46.15
N THR A 561 21.39 21.86 -46.65
CA THR A 561 20.45 20.88 -46.11
C THR A 561 20.14 19.82 -47.17
N PRO A 562 20.51 18.54 -46.98
CA PRO A 562 20.12 17.48 -47.90
C PRO A 562 18.62 17.18 -47.79
N GLN A 563 17.86 17.42 -48.86
CA GLN A 563 16.53 16.83 -49.00
C GLN A 563 16.68 15.32 -49.26
N ALA A 564 15.96 14.49 -48.52
CA ALA A 564 15.84 13.07 -48.83
C ALA A 564 14.85 12.89 -49.99
N GLN A 565 15.34 12.41 -51.14
CA GLN A 565 14.47 12.02 -52.26
C GLN A 565 13.76 10.71 -51.95
N GLN A 566 12.49 10.62 -52.33
CA GLN A 566 11.75 9.37 -52.40
C GLN A 566 12.06 8.69 -53.76
N THR A 567 12.38 7.40 -53.74
CA THR A 567 12.31 6.53 -54.92
C THR A 567 11.76 5.18 -54.50
N SER A 568 10.65 4.75 -55.09
CA SER A 568 10.20 3.36 -55.03
C SER A 568 11.01 2.50 -55.99
N ILE A 569 11.43 1.32 -55.53
CA ILE A 569 10.95 0.01 -55.97
C ILE A 569 11.35 -1.02 -54.90
#